data_AF-A0A534TR61-F1
#
_entry.id   AF-A0A534TR61-F1
#
_cell.length_a   1.000
_cell.length_b   1.000
_cell.length_c   1.000
_cell.angle_alpha   90.00
_cell.angle_beta   90.00
_cell.angle_gamma   90.00
#
_symmetry.space_group_name_H-M   'P 1'
#
loop_
_entity.id
_entity.type
_entity.pdbx_description
1 polymer ?
#
loop_
_entity_poly.entity_id
_entity_poly.type
_entity_poly.pdbx_seq_one_letter_code
_entity_poly.pdbx_strand_id
1 'polypeptide(L)'
;MSAAVALQEYDQFRSKLQETSGFARAVRMQTHARGVSRKLLVELRRLLVEVVRGGDRVLTMLRAFLNESQDRYDERELQGLLWRLADSRDRLRTIIGARAGLYRSYRLIAAYWKDDIQERLRANLDELDDLTETLALGLSAAFRRGVEDAREEAGLTDAVAPT
;
A
#
# COMPACT_ATOMS: atom_id res chain seq x y z
N MET A 1 10.45 -7.96 16.11
CA MET A 1 9.04 -8.05 15.69
C MET A 1 8.99 -9.15 14.64
N SER A 2 8.06 -10.12 14.67
CA SER A 2 8.13 -11.24 13.72
C SER A 2 7.46 -10.90 12.38
N ALA A 3 7.98 -11.46 11.29
CA ALA A 3 7.41 -11.37 9.95
C ALA A 3 5.93 -11.76 9.87
N ALA A 4 5.53 -12.79 10.63
CA ALA A 4 4.14 -13.23 10.70
C ALA A 4 3.20 -12.13 11.22
N VAL A 5 3.65 -11.33 12.19
CA VAL A 5 2.87 -10.21 12.72
C VAL A 5 2.75 -9.09 11.69
N ALA A 6 3.83 -8.79 10.95
CA ALA A 6 3.80 -7.80 9.87
C ALA A 6 2.81 -8.19 8.75
N LEU A 7 2.81 -9.46 8.34
CA LEU A 7 1.88 -9.97 7.32
C LEU A 7 0.43 -10.00 7.82
N GLN A 8 0.20 -10.33 9.09
CA GLN A 8 -1.15 -10.33 9.67
C GLN A 8 -1.73 -8.91 9.74
N GLU A 9 -0.97 -7.93 10.23
CA GLU A 9 -1.38 -6.52 10.27
C GLU A 9 -1.62 -6.00 8.84
N TYR A 10 -0.77 -6.40 7.89
CA TYR A 10 -0.95 -6.09 6.48
C TYR A 10 -2.27 -6.66 5.90
N ASP A 11 -2.61 -7.92 6.19
CA ASP A 11 -3.83 -8.53 5.69
C ASP A 11 -5.09 -7.85 6.26
N GLN A 12 -5.04 -7.39 7.51
CA GLN A 12 -6.11 -6.56 8.10
C GLN A 12 -6.24 -5.21 7.39
N PHE A 13 -5.11 -4.54 7.13
CA PHE A 13 -5.08 -3.28 6.39
C PHE A 13 -5.65 -3.45 4.98
N ARG A 14 -5.28 -4.52 4.27
CA ARG A 14 -5.82 -4.85 2.95
C ARG A 14 -7.33 -5.04 2.98
N SER A 15 -7.85 -5.77 3.98
CA SER A 15 -9.30 -5.93 4.17
C SER A 15 -10.00 -4.58 4.35
N LYS A 16 -9.42 -3.69 5.15
CA LYS A 16 -9.92 -2.32 5.35
C LYS A 16 -9.87 -1.48 4.08
N LEU A 17 -8.82 -1.61 3.26
CA LEU A 17 -8.75 -0.97 1.94
C LEU A 17 -9.85 -1.48 1.00
N GLN A 18 -10.13 -2.78 1.00
CA GLN A 18 -11.20 -3.36 0.20
C GLN A 18 -12.58 -2.83 0.62
N GLU A 19 -12.88 -2.85 1.91
CA GLU A 19 -14.12 -2.27 2.47
C GLU A 19 -14.27 -0.79 2.07
N THR A 20 -13.22 0.00 2.32
CA THR A 20 -13.25 1.45 2.11
C THR A 20 -13.32 1.82 0.63
N SER A 21 -12.63 1.10 -0.25
CA SER A 21 -12.70 1.33 -1.70
C SER A 21 -14.08 1.01 -2.27
N GLY A 22 -14.71 -0.09 -1.82
CA GLY A 22 -16.09 -0.43 -2.17
C GLY A 22 -17.07 0.64 -1.72
N PHE A 23 -16.95 1.09 -0.46
CA PHE A 23 -17.79 2.15 0.09
C PHE A 23 -17.61 3.49 -0.64
N ALA A 24 -16.37 3.90 -0.91
CA ALA A 24 -16.06 5.15 -1.61
C ALA A 24 -16.62 5.15 -3.05
N ARG A 25 -16.56 4.01 -3.74
CA ARG A 25 -17.18 3.82 -5.07
C ARG A 25 -18.70 3.97 -5.00
N ALA A 26 -19.35 3.35 -4.02
CA ALA A 26 -20.80 3.46 -3.83
C ALA A 26 -21.25 4.90 -3.56
N VAL A 27 -20.55 5.62 -2.68
CA VAL A 27 -20.84 7.04 -2.36
C VAL A 27 -20.69 7.92 -3.61
N ARG A 28 -19.66 7.69 -4.43
CA ARG A 28 -19.48 8.40 -5.70
C ARG A 28 -20.62 8.12 -6.68
N MET A 29 -21.03 6.86 -6.84
CA MET A 29 -22.16 6.52 -7.73
C MET A 29 -23.47 7.17 -7.27
N GLN A 30 -23.73 7.19 -5.96
CA GLN A 30 -24.92 7.85 -5.40
C GLN A 30 -24.89 9.37 -5.61
N THR A 31 -23.71 10.00 -5.53
CA THR A 31 -23.52 11.43 -5.84
C THR A 31 -24.07 11.77 -7.22
N HIS A 32 -23.70 10.98 -8.22
CA HIS A 32 -24.12 11.21 -9.60
C HIS A 32 -25.63 11.02 -9.81
N ALA A 33 -26.28 10.19 -8.98
CA ALA A 33 -27.68 9.86 -9.14
C ALA A 33 -28.63 10.83 -8.44
N ARG A 34 -28.43 11.14 -7.14
CA ARG A 34 -29.45 11.80 -6.30
C ARG A 34 -28.89 12.67 -5.17
N GLY A 35 -27.59 12.90 -5.15
CA GLY A 35 -26.90 13.58 -4.07
C GLY A 35 -26.50 12.67 -2.89
N VAL A 36 -25.59 13.13 -2.02
CA VAL A 36 -25.03 12.34 -0.91
C VAL A 36 -25.54 12.84 0.44
N SER A 37 -25.93 11.91 1.31
CA SER A 37 -26.34 12.25 2.67
C SER A 37 -25.14 12.53 3.58
N ARG A 38 -25.32 13.43 4.55
CA ARG A 38 -24.29 13.74 5.56
C ARG A 38 -23.81 12.50 6.32
N LYS A 39 -24.71 11.55 6.61
CA LYS A 39 -24.38 10.29 7.30
C LYS A 39 -23.32 9.47 6.54
N LEU A 40 -23.47 9.36 5.21
CA LEU A 40 -22.51 8.65 4.36
C LEU A 40 -21.15 9.35 4.32
N LEU A 41 -21.13 10.68 4.32
CA LEU A 41 -19.88 11.45 4.35
C LEU A 41 -19.13 11.31 5.68
N VAL A 42 -19.86 11.27 6.80
CA VAL A 42 -19.26 11.03 8.12
C VAL A 42 -18.66 9.62 8.19
N GLU A 43 -19.38 8.62 7.67
CA GLU A 43 -18.90 7.24 7.64
C GLU A 43 -17.67 7.07 6.73
N LEU A 44 -17.71 7.65 5.53
CA LEU A 44 -16.56 7.63 4.62
C LEU A 44 -15.35 8.28 5.29
N ARG A 45 -15.52 9.42 5.98
CA ARG A 45 -14.43 10.05 6.74
C ARG A 45 -13.83 9.12 7.79
N ARG A 46 -14.67 8.41 8.56
CA ARG A 46 -14.21 7.45 9.58
C ARG A 46 -13.32 6.39 8.94
N LEU A 47 -13.78 5.78 7.86
CA LEU A 47 -13.04 4.76 7.13
C LEU A 47 -11.72 5.29 6.55
N LEU A 48 -11.71 6.51 6.00
CA LEU A 48 -10.48 7.14 5.50
C LEU A 48 -9.44 7.35 6.59
N VAL A 49 -9.87 7.77 7.80
CA VAL A 49 -8.97 7.93 8.94
C VAL A 49 -8.39 6.57 9.38
N GLU A 50 -9.19 5.52 9.37
CA GLU A 50 -8.73 4.16 9.66
C GLU A 50 -7.71 3.68 8.63
N VAL A 51 -7.95 3.93 7.34
CA VAL A 51 -7.00 3.60 6.26
C VAL A 51 -5.69 4.36 6.43
N VAL A 52 -5.71 5.66 6.73
CA VAL A 52 -4.49 6.43 6.96
C VAL A 52 -3.66 5.82 8.10
N ARG A 53 -4.29 5.62 9.27
CA ARG A 53 -3.62 5.06 10.45
C ARG A 53 -3.07 3.66 10.21
N GLY A 54 -3.85 2.82 9.52
CA GLY A 54 -3.43 1.47 9.15
C GLY A 54 -2.24 1.50 8.18
N GLY A 55 -2.30 2.36 7.16
CA GLY A 55 -1.25 2.52 6.17
C GLY A 55 0.07 2.95 6.79
N ASP A 56 0.07 3.97 7.64
CA ASP A 56 1.28 4.49 8.29
C ASP A 56 2.02 3.38 9.09
N ARG A 57 1.25 2.59 9.86
CA ARG A 57 1.79 1.49 10.66
C ARG A 57 2.31 0.37 9.77
N VAL A 58 1.51 -0.08 8.82
CA VAL A 58 1.81 -1.25 8.00
C VAL A 58 2.97 -0.99 7.05
N LEU A 59 3.09 0.21 6.47
CA LEU A 59 4.21 0.57 5.61
C LEU A 59 5.55 0.55 6.37
N THR A 60 5.55 1.05 7.60
CA THR A 60 6.71 0.98 8.50
C THR A 60 7.11 -0.48 8.77
N MET A 61 6.13 -1.35 9.05
CA MET A 61 6.38 -2.76 9.33
C MET A 61 6.86 -3.52 8.08
N LEU A 62 6.29 -3.24 6.92
CA LEU A 62 6.69 -3.85 5.64
C LEU A 62 8.11 -3.46 5.25
N ARG A 63 8.52 -2.20 5.47
CA ARG A 63 9.91 -1.76 5.26
C ARG A 63 10.88 -2.51 6.16
N ALA A 64 10.59 -2.58 7.46
CA ALA A 64 11.42 -3.32 8.40
C ALA A 64 11.50 -4.81 8.02
N PHE A 65 10.36 -5.40 7.66
CA PHE A 65 10.28 -6.77 7.16
C PHE A 65 11.18 -6.96 5.93
N LEU A 66 11.06 -6.15 4.88
CA LEU A 66 11.87 -6.30 3.67
C LEU A 66 13.37 -6.18 3.96
N ASN A 67 13.77 -5.24 4.82
CA ASN A 67 15.18 -5.08 5.22
C ASN A 67 15.72 -6.31 5.97
N GLU A 68 14.92 -6.92 6.85
CA GLU A 68 15.30 -8.14 7.57
C GLU A 68 15.25 -9.40 6.68
N SER A 69 14.55 -9.33 5.55
CA SER A 69 14.16 -10.47 4.71
C SER A 69 15.03 -10.67 3.47
N GLN A 70 15.97 -9.76 3.17
CA GLN A 70 16.75 -9.80 1.92
C GLN A 70 17.57 -11.10 1.75
N ASP A 71 17.88 -11.82 2.83
CA ASP A 71 18.73 -13.02 2.78
C ASP A 71 17.99 -14.36 3.03
N ARG A 72 16.69 -14.36 3.37
CA ARG A 72 16.06 -15.54 4.00
C ARG A 72 14.76 -16.05 3.37
N TYR A 73 14.13 -15.28 2.49
CA TYR A 73 12.79 -15.61 2.01
C TYR A 73 12.78 -16.27 0.64
N ASP A 74 11.87 -17.23 0.49
CA ASP A 74 11.62 -17.90 -0.79
C ASP A 74 11.08 -16.89 -1.80
N GLU A 75 11.58 -16.95 -3.04
CA GLU A 75 11.17 -16.08 -4.14
C GLU A 75 9.65 -16.08 -4.33
N ARG A 76 9.01 -17.24 -4.11
CA ARG A 76 7.56 -17.39 -4.21
C ARG A 76 6.81 -16.54 -3.19
N GLU A 77 7.32 -16.42 -1.97
CA GLU A 77 6.70 -15.63 -0.91
C GLU A 77 6.80 -14.14 -1.22
N LEU A 78 7.96 -13.71 -1.73
CA LEU A 78 8.19 -12.34 -2.18
C LEU A 78 7.32 -11.96 -3.39
N GLN A 79 7.14 -12.87 -4.36
CA GLN A 79 6.19 -12.67 -5.47
C GLN A 79 4.74 -12.56 -4.95
N GLY A 80 4.36 -13.37 -3.97
CA GLY A 80 3.06 -13.28 -3.31
C GLY A 80 2.85 -11.94 -2.61
N LEU A 81 3.88 -11.42 -1.94
CA LEU A 81 3.84 -10.09 -1.33
C LEU A 81 3.71 -9.00 -2.39
N LEU A 82 4.50 -9.08 -3.48
CA LEU A 82 4.44 -8.10 -4.58
C LEU A 82 3.02 -8.00 -5.17
N TRP A 83 2.37 -9.13 -5.42
CA TRP A 83 0.99 -9.14 -5.92
C TRP A 83 0.03 -8.48 -4.93
N ARG A 84 0.18 -8.76 -3.63
CA ARG A 84 -0.65 -8.13 -2.61
C ARG A 84 -0.43 -6.61 -2.55
N LEU A 85 0.81 -6.14 -2.64
CA LEU A 85 1.14 -4.71 -2.61
C LEU A 85 0.50 -3.97 -3.79
N ALA A 86 0.56 -4.56 -4.99
CA ALA A 86 -0.07 -4.02 -6.19
C ALA A 86 -1.60 -3.88 -6.04
N ASP A 87 -2.29 -4.87 -5.46
CA ASP A 87 -3.74 -4.78 -5.17
C ASP A 87 -4.05 -3.65 -4.17
N SER A 88 -3.26 -3.53 -3.10
CA SER A 88 -3.43 -2.45 -2.10
C SER A 88 -3.22 -1.06 -2.72
N ARG A 89 -2.20 -0.91 -3.57
CA ARG A 89 -1.95 0.32 -4.34
C ARG A 89 -3.17 0.71 -5.18
N ASP A 90 -3.72 -0.22 -5.94
CA ASP A 90 -4.84 0.08 -6.84
C ASP A 90 -6.13 0.44 -6.07
N ARG A 91 -6.34 -0.17 -4.90
CA ARG A 91 -7.42 0.21 -3.97
C ARG A 91 -7.23 1.60 -3.41
N LEU A 92 -6.01 1.96 -3.02
CA LEU A 92 -5.71 3.29 -2.49
C LEU A 92 -5.89 4.37 -3.56
N ARG A 93 -5.47 4.11 -4.81
CA ARG A 93 -5.76 4.97 -5.98
C ARG A 93 -7.26 5.17 -6.18
N THR A 94 -8.06 4.10 -6.04
CA THR A 94 -9.53 4.17 -6.13
C THR A 94 -10.12 5.09 -5.05
N ILE A 95 -9.65 4.97 -3.80
CA ILE A 95 -10.09 5.78 -2.67
C ILE A 95 -9.76 7.27 -2.91
N ILE A 96 -8.52 7.57 -3.30
CA ILE A 96 -8.05 8.94 -3.60
C ILE A 96 -8.88 9.54 -4.74
N GLY A 97 -9.10 8.78 -5.82
CA GLY A 97 -9.90 9.22 -6.96
C GLY A 97 -11.36 9.50 -6.60
N ALA A 98 -11.97 8.65 -5.78
CA ALA A 98 -13.33 8.85 -5.27
C ALA A 98 -13.42 10.11 -4.39
N ARG A 99 -12.48 10.32 -3.47
CA ARG A 99 -12.41 11.52 -2.62
C ARG A 99 -12.25 12.79 -3.46
N ALA A 100 -11.35 12.80 -4.43
CA ALA A 100 -11.15 13.94 -5.33
C ALA A 100 -12.41 14.25 -6.17
N GLY A 101 -13.17 13.23 -6.55
CA GLY A 101 -14.49 13.40 -7.16
C GLY A 101 -15.50 14.07 -6.22
N LEU A 102 -15.60 13.61 -4.97
CA LEU A 102 -16.51 14.16 -3.98
C LEU A 102 -16.19 15.62 -3.61
N TYR A 103 -14.90 15.95 -3.44
CA TYR A 103 -14.46 17.32 -3.16
C TYR A 103 -14.89 18.30 -4.26
N ARG A 104 -14.77 17.89 -5.54
CA ARG A 104 -15.21 18.69 -6.69
C ARG A 104 -16.73 18.89 -6.70
N SER A 105 -17.50 17.87 -6.34
CA SER A 105 -18.97 17.91 -6.37
C SER A 105 -19.59 18.57 -5.14
N TYR A 106 -18.89 18.60 -4.00
CA TYR A 106 -19.38 19.17 -2.75
C TYR A 106 -18.30 19.99 -2.06
N ARG A 107 -18.14 21.25 -2.46
CA ARG A 107 -17.20 22.18 -1.82
C ARG A 107 -17.39 22.30 -0.30
N LEU A 108 -18.60 22.08 0.21
CA LEU A 108 -18.88 22.04 1.66
C LEU A 108 -18.17 20.88 2.39
N ILE A 109 -17.74 19.82 1.69
CA ILE A 109 -16.93 18.74 2.27
C ILE A 109 -15.54 19.24 2.68
N ALA A 110 -14.99 20.25 2.01
CA ALA A 110 -13.70 20.85 2.38
C ALA A 110 -13.68 21.33 3.84
N ALA A 111 -14.81 21.86 4.34
CA ALA A 111 -14.93 22.29 5.73
C ALA A 111 -15.01 21.11 6.72
N TYR A 112 -15.44 19.93 6.27
CA TYR A 112 -15.60 18.74 7.11
C TYR A 112 -14.39 17.81 7.08
N TRP A 113 -13.66 17.77 5.97
CA TRP A 113 -12.54 16.86 5.74
C TRP A 113 -11.29 17.71 5.57
N LYS A 114 -10.51 17.83 6.64
CA LYS A 114 -9.21 18.52 6.62
C LYS A 114 -8.30 17.93 5.52
N ASP A 115 -7.41 18.78 5.02
CA ASP A 115 -6.49 18.45 3.93
C ASP A 115 -5.44 17.40 4.33
N ASP A 116 -5.21 17.24 5.63
CA ASP A 116 -4.31 16.23 6.23
C ASP A 116 -4.59 14.80 5.75
N ILE A 117 -5.86 14.40 5.61
CA ILE A 117 -6.21 13.05 5.15
C ILE A 117 -5.79 12.85 3.69
N GLN A 118 -5.93 13.86 2.82
CA GLN A 118 -5.57 13.71 1.41
C GLN A 118 -4.06 13.56 1.24
N GLU A 119 -3.31 14.40 1.95
CA GLU A 119 -1.86 14.39 1.93
C GLU A 119 -1.34 13.06 2.46
N ARG A 120 -1.89 12.56 3.57
CA ARG A 120 -1.51 11.26 4.14
C ARG A 120 -1.86 10.08 3.24
N LEU A 121 -3.04 10.09 2.60
CA LEU A 121 -3.40 9.04 1.65
C LEU A 121 -2.47 9.03 0.44
N ARG A 122 -2.04 10.20 -0.05
CA ARG A 122 -1.07 10.31 -1.14
C ARG A 122 0.31 9.83 -0.70
N ALA A 123 0.80 10.29 0.45
CA ALA A 123 2.07 9.82 1.00
C ALA A 123 2.10 8.29 1.15
N ASN A 124 1.01 7.69 1.65
CA ASN A 124 0.89 6.23 1.75
C ASN A 124 0.84 5.53 0.38
N LEU A 125 0.33 6.21 -0.66
CA LEU A 125 0.33 5.67 -2.02
C LEU A 125 1.74 5.72 -2.62
N ASP A 126 2.41 6.86 -2.52
CA ASP A 126 3.77 7.05 -3.02
C ASP A 126 4.71 6.03 -2.36
N GLU A 127 4.57 5.83 -1.06
CA GLU A 127 5.31 4.83 -0.28
C GLU A 127 5.03 3.39 -0.73
N LEU A 128 3.77 3.05 -1.04
CA LEU A 128 3.42 1.73 -1.59
C LEU A 128 3.97 1.53 -3.00
N ASP A 129 4.00 2.59 -3.81
CA ASP A 129 4.59 2.57 -5.15
C ASP A 129 6.11 2.28 -5.04
N ASP A 130 6.83 3.01 -4.20
CA ASP A 130 8.26 2.80 -3.95
C ASP A 130 8.58 1.37 -3.47
N LEU A 131 7.78 0.84 -2.54
CA LEU A 131 7.94 -0.53 -2.05
C LEU A 131 7.68 -1.57 -3.13
N THR A 132 6.64 -1.35 -3.95
CA THR A 132 6.29 -2.26 -5.05
C THR A 132 7.41 -2.27 -6.10
N GLU A 133 7.94 -1.10 -6.46
CA GLU A 133 9.04 -0.98 -7.41
C GLU A 133 10.32 -1.62 -6.89
N THR A 134 10.70 -1.34 -5.64
CA THR A 134 11.90 -1.91 -5.00
C THR A 134 11.84 -3.44 -4.98
N LEU A 135 10.70 -4.00 -4.58
CA LEU A 135 10.52 -5.45 -4.53
C LEU A 135 10.50 -6.08 -5.93
N ALA A 136 9.85 -5.43 -6.91
CA ALA A 136 9.83 -5.91 -8.29
C ALA A 136 11.23 -5.92 -8.92
N LEU A 137 12.03 -4.88 -8.66
CA LEU A 137 13.43 -4.81 -9.12
C LEU A 137 14.26 -5.94 -8.51
N GLY A 138 14.17 -6.13 -7.19
CA GLY A 138 14.88 -7.21 -6.49
C GLY A 138 14.52 -8.62 -6.97
N LEU A 139 13.27 -8.83 -7.39
CA LEU A 139 12.81 -10.09 -7.96
C LEU A 139 13.16 -10.27 -9.44
N SER A 140 13.60 -9.21 -10.14
CA SER A 140 13.91 -9.31 -11.56
C SER A 140 15.20 -10.12 -11.79
N ALA A 141 15.19 -11.01 -12.79
CA ALA A 141 16.35 -11.83 -13.11
C ALA A 141 17.55 -10.99 -13.57
N ALA A 142 17.29 -9.89 -14.29
CA ALA A 142 18.33 -8.98 -14.77
C ALA A 142 19.05 -8.27 -13.62
N PHE A 143 18.31 -7.79 -12.61
CA PHE A 143 18.90 -7.17 -11.43
C PHE A 143 19.70 -8.19 -10.61
N ARG A 144 19.15 -9.39 -10.40
CA ARG A 144 19.84 -10.47 -9.67
C ARG A 144 21.16 -10.85 -10.33
N ARG A 145 21.15 -11.07 -11.65
CA ARG A 145 22.38 -11.30 -12.43
C ARG A 145 23.34 -10.13 -12.29
N GLY A 146 22.87 -8.89 -12.42
CA GLY A 146 23.74 -7.70 -12.26
C GLY A 146 24.38 -7.60 -10.87
N VAL A 147 23.68 -8.03 -9.81
CA VAL A 147 24.24 -8.11 -8.45
C VAL A 147 25.25 -9.24 -8.34
N GLU A 148 24.99 -10.41 -8.92
CA GLU A 148 25.94 -11.53 -8.98
C GLU A 148 27.23 -11.13 -9.70
N ASP A 149 27.11 -10.55 -10.90
CA ASP A 149 28.24 -10.06 -11.69
C ASP A 149 29.05 -9.03 -10.91
N ALA A 150 28.41 -8.06 -10.24
CA ALA A 150 29.08 -7.06 -9.42
C ALA A 150 29.78 -7.66 -8.18
N ARG A 151 29.22 -8.72 -7.59
CA ARG A 151 29.85 -9.44 -6.47
C ARG A 151 31.06 -10.23 -6.93
N GLU A 152 30.99 -10.87 -8.09
CA GLU A 152 32.14 -11.54 -8.72
C GLU A 152 33.26 -10.54 -9.03
N GLU A 153 32.93 -9.39 -9.65
CA GLU A 153 33.88 -8.32 -9.94
C GLU A 153 34.52 -7.73 -8.68
N ALA A 154 33.77 -7.62 -7.58
CA ALA A 154 34.27 -7.14 -6.30
C ALA A 154 35.09 -8.19 -5.52
N GLY A 155 35.22 -9.42 -6.02
CA GLY A 155 35.87 -10.53 -5.32
C GLY A 155 35.11 -11.00 -4.07
N LEU A 156 33.81 -10.69 -3.98
CA LEU A 156 32.90 -11.05 -2.89
C LEU A 156 32.14 -12.34 -3.23
N THR A 157 32.86 -13.37 -3.64
CA THR A 157 32.33 -14.73 -3.79
C THR A 157 32.47 -15.46 -2.45
N ASP A 158 31.59 -15.19 -1.50
CA ASP A 158 31.53 -16.00 -0.28
C ASP A 158 30.96 -17.39 -0.62
N ALA A 159 31.76 -18.38 -0.28
CA ALA A 159 31.49 -19.79 -0.40
C ALA A 159 30.28 -20.17 0.46
N VAL A 160 29.17 -20.56 -0.17
CA VAL A 160 28.19 -21.43 0.49
C VAL A 160 28.55 -22.86 0.10
N ALA A 161 29.41 -23.48 0.91
CA ALA A 161 29.48 -24.93 0.95
C ALA A 161 28.13 -25.47 1.48
N PRO A 162 27.49 -26.43 0.81
CA PRO A 162 26.29 -27.06 1.33
C PRO A 162 26.67 -27.94 2.54
N THR A 163 26.01 -27.71 3.68
CA THR A 163 25.87 -28.69 4.76
C THR A 163 24.41 -29.01 4.95
#